data_AF-A0A1E5JVJ8-F1
#
_entry.id   AF-A0A1E5JVJ8-F1
#
_cell.length_a   1.000
_cell.length_b   1.000
_cell.length_c   1.000
_cell.angle_alpha   90.00
_cell.angle_beta   90.00
_cell.angle_gamma   90.00
#
_symmetry.space_group_name_H-M   'P 1'
#
loop_
_entity.id
_entity.type
_entity.pdbx_description
1 polymer ?
#
loop_
_entity_poly.entity_id
_entity_poly.type
_entity_poly.pdbx_seq_one_letter_code
_entity_poly.pdbx_strand_id
1 'polypeptide(L)' 'MVDDCSKVKELVKKAGAELIGEKFLDFLDPWGNYIQVVEYANIQFTKAPEVLAGMNLNVQKNKEALQELHNKGMSPKH' A
#
# COMPACT_ATOMS: atom_id res chain seq x y z
N MET A 1 -5.72 -5.23 7.51
CA MET A 1 -4.57 -4.48 6.95
C MET A 1 -3.74 -5.48 6.17
N VAL A 2 -3.24 -5.16 4.98
CA VAL A 2 -2.33 -6.09 4.27
C VAL A 2 -0.94 -5.83 4.81
N ASP A 3 -0.52 -6.66 5.76
CA ASP A 3 0.78 -6.55 6.45
C ASP A 3 1.89 -7.34 5.73
N ASP A 4 1.54 -8.13 4.71
CA ASP A 4 2.46 -8.92 3.90
C ASP A 4 1.89 -9.13 2.48
N CYS A 5 2.43 -8.41 1.50
CA CYS A 5 2.03 -8.54 0.10
C CYS A 5 2.61 -9.79 -0.60
N SER A 6 3.52 -10.53 0.04
CA SER A 6 4.24 -11.66 -0.58
C SER A 6 3.30 -12.78 -1.02
N LYS A 7 2.25 -13.05 -0.23
CA LYS A 7 1.24 -14.08 -0.53
C LYS A 7 0.23 -13.63 -1.59
N VAL A 8 0.09 -12.33 -1.80
CA VAL A 8 -0.93 -11.78 -2.71
C VAL A 8 -0.59 -12.10 -4.16
N LYS A 9 0.70 -12.15 -4.54
CA LYS A 9 1.13 -12.54 -5.90
C LYS A 9 0.64 -13.94 -6.30
N GLU A 10 0.71 -14.91 -5.40
CA GLU A 10 0.24 -16.28 -5.70
C GLU A 10 -1.29 -16.34 -5.82
N LEU A 11 -2.00 -15.60 -4.97
CA LEU A 11 -3.46 -15.54 -4.98
C LEU A 11 -3.99 -14.86 -6.24
N VAL A 12 -3.33 -13.79 -6.69
CA VAL A 12 -3.64 -13.07 -7.93
C VAL A 12 -3.53 -14.01 -9.13
N LYS A 13 -2.42 -14.76 -9.23
CA LYS A 13 -2.25 -15.77 -10.30
C LYS A 13 -3.34 -16.85 -10.26
N LYS A 14 -3.66 -17.37 -9.06
CA LYS A 14 -4.72 -18.38 -8.88
C LYS A 14 -6.12 -17.85 -9.25
N ALA A 15 -6.35 -16.55 -9.09
CA ALA A 15 -7.61 -15.89 -9.42
C ALA A 15 -7.77 -15.57 -10.91
N GLY A 16 -6.77 -15.86 -11.75
CA GLY A 16 -6.81 -15.58 -13.19
C GLY A 16 -6.52 -14.13 -13.55
N ALA A 17 -5.93 -13.37 -12.63
CA ALA A 17 -5.51 -11.99 -12.86
C ALA A 17 -4.11 -11.92 -13.49
N GLU A 18 -3.88 -10.90 -14.32
CA GLU A 18 -2.63 -10.66 -15.03
C GLU A 18 -1.75 -9.69 -14.24
N LEU A 19 -0.55 -10.12 -13.83
CA LEU A 19 0.41 -9.23 -13.15
C LEU A 19 1.02 -8.22 -14.12
N ILE A 20 1.11 -6.95 -13.70
CA ILE A 20 1.64 -5.85 -14.50
C ILE A 20 2.76 -5.17 -13.73
N GLY A 21 3.85 -4.81 -14.42
CA GLY A 21 4.96 -4.07 -13.81
C GLY A 21 5.85 -4.89 -12.88
N GLU A 22 6.97 -4.30 -12.48
CA GLU A 22 8.03 -4.98 -11.71
C GLU A 22 8.14 -4.50 -10.25
N LYS A 23 7.71 -3.26 -9.99
CA LYS A 23 8.00 -2.56 -8.72
C LYS A 23 6.91 -2.70 -7.67
N PHE A 24 5.64 -2.61 -8.07
CA PHE A 24 4.49 -2.73 -7.18
C PHE A 24 3.70 -3.99 -7.51
N LEU A 25 2.79 -4.41 -6.62
CA LEU A 25 1.90 -5.51 -6.92
C LEU A 25 0.69 -4.97 -7.69
N ASP A 26 0.87 -4.83 -8.99
CA ASP A 26 -0.18 -4.36 -9.89
C ASP A 26 -0.70 -5.53 -10.71
N PHE A 27 -2.01 -5.60 -10.92
CA PHE A 27 -2.63 -6.60 -11.78
C PHE A 27 -3.92 -6.12 -12.44
N LEU A 28 -4.25 -6.71 -13.59
CA LEU A 28 -5.57 -6.66 -14.18
C LEU A 28 -6.39 -7.82 -13.64
N ASP A 29 -7.55 -7.53 -13.07
CA ASP A 29 -8.54 -8.58 -12.83
C ASP A 29 -9.14 -9.08 -14.17
N PRO A 30 -9.90 -10.20 -14.17
CA PRO A 30 -10.51 -10.73 -15.40
C PRO A 30 -11.49 -9.79 -16.11
N TRP A 31 -11.87 -8.68 -15.49
CA TRP A 31 -12.74 -7.65 -16.07
C TRP A 31 -11.97 -6.43 -16.60
N GLY A 32 -10.64 -6.44 -16.47
CA GLY A 32 -9.76 -5.37 -16.94
C GLY A 32 -9.58 -4.22 -15.94
N ASN A 33 -9.99 -4.37 -14.68
CA ASN A 33 -9.72 -3.36 -13.65
C ASN A 33 -8.24 -3.37 -13.27
N TYR A 34 -7.62 -2.19 -13.22
CA TYR A 34 -6.27 -2.02 -12.70
C TYR A 34 -6.30 -1.95 -11.18
N ILE A 35 -5.73 -2.97 -10.53
CA ILE A 35 -5.65 -3.06 -9.07
C ILE A 35 -4.18 -3.00 -8.66
N GLN A 36 -3.86 -2.06 -7.78
CA GLN A 36 -2.55 -1.95 -7.15
C GLN A 36 -2.66 -2.25 -5.66
N VAL A 37 -1.90 -3.24 -5.19
CA VAL A 37 -1.83 -3.59 -3.78
C VAL A 37 -0.55 -3.00 -3.19
N VAL A 38 -0.74 -2.10 -2.22
CA VAL A 38 0.34 -1.43 -1.50
C VAL A 38 0.21 -1.66 0.00
N GLU A 39 1.33 -1.84 0.68
CA GLU A 39 1.35 -1.88 2.14
C GLU A 39 0.89 -0.54 2.70
N TYR A 40 0.06 -0.59 3.74
CA TYR A 40 -0.55 0.62 4.29
C TYR A 40 0.50 1.59 4.88
N ALA A 41 1.63 1.07 5.35
CA ALA A 41 2.77 1.87 5.80
C ALA A 41 3.30 2.80 4.69
N ASN A 42 3.23 2.37 3.42
CA ASN A 42 3.74 3.08 2.24
C ASN A 42 2.78 4.15 1.73
N ILE A 43 1.50 4.09 2.11
CA ILE A 43 0.50 5.07 1.66
C ILE A 43 0.78 6.44 2.30
N GLN A 44 0.91 7.46 1.45
CA GLN A 44 1.25 8.84 1.80
C GLN A 44 0.04 9.69 2.25
N PHE A 45 -1.04 9.06 2.73
CA PHE A 45 -2.15 9.78 3.36
C PHE A 45 -1.82 10.23 4.80
N THR A 46 -2.53 11.25 5.25
CA THR A 46 -2.58 11.64 6.65
C THR A 46 -3.17 10.50 7.46
N LYS A 47 -2.42 10.01 8.44
CA LYS A 47 -2.82 8.95 9.36
C LYS A 47 -3.25 9.60 10.68
N ALA A 48 -4.40 10.27 10.66
CA ALA A 48 -4.90 11.00 11.82
C ALA A 48 -5.16 10.03 13.00
N PRO A 49 -4.73 10.36 14.24
CA PRO A 49 -4.81 9.43 15.37
C PRO A 49 -6.22 8.89 15.64
N GLU A 50 -7.24 9.74 15.55
CA GLU A 50 -8.64 9.40 15.75
C GLU A 50 -9.18 8.41 14.72
N VAL A 51 -8.73 8.50 13.46
CA VAL A 51 -9.11 7.57 12.40
C VAL A 51 -8.46 6.21 12.62
N LEU A 52 -7.18 6.18 13.00
CA LEU A 52 -6.48 4.93 13.32
C LEU A 52 -7.12 4.22 14.52
N ALA A 53 -7.49 4.98 15.56
CA ALA A 53 -8.20 4.45 16.72
C ALA A 53 -9.56 3.86 16.34
N GLY A 54 -10.33 4.56 15.50
CA GLY A 54 -11.60 4.05 14.97
C GLY A 54 -11.46 2.78 14.11
N MET A 55 -10.32 2.61 13.45
CA MET A 55 -10.00 1.41 12.66
C MET A 55 -9.32 0.29 13.48
N ASN A 56 -9.05 0.51 14.76
CA ASN A 56 -8.28 -0.40 15.63
C ASN A 56 -6.88 -0.74 15.06
N LEU A 57 -6.20 0.27 14.51
CA LEU A 57 -4.86 0.14 13.90
C LEU A 57 -3.82 0.93 14.69
N ASN A 58 -2.64 0.34 14.88
CA ASN A 58 -1.47 1.02 15.44
C ASN A 58 -0.28 0.88 14.49
N VAL A 59 -0.21 1.75 13.49
CA VAL A 59 0.80 1.69 12.43
C VAL A 59 1.54 3.00 12.26
N GLN A 60 2.82 2.89 11.92
CA GLN A 60 3.70 4.01 11.60
C GLN A 60 4.13 3.93 10.13
N LYS A 61 4.49 5.07 9.54
CA LYS A 61 5.10 5.10 8.20
C LYS A 61 6.48 4.44 8.27
N ASN A 62 6.83 3.65 7.25
CA ASN A 62 8.17 3.07 7.19
C ASN A 62 9.21 4.12 6.74
N LYS A 63 10.49 3.75 6.83
CA LYS A 63 11.62 4.66 6.52
C LYS A 63 11.59 5.16 5.08
N GLU A 64 11.27 4.28 4.14
CA GLU A 64 11.21 4.60 2.71
C GLU A 64 10.10 5.63 2.41
N ALA A 65 8.91 5.43 2.96
CA ALA A 65 7.79 6.36 2.80
C ALA A 65 8.08 7.73 3.42
N LEU A 66 8.78 7.77 4.55
CA LEU A 66 9.23 9.02 5.16
C LEU A 66 10.26 9.75 4.27
N GLN A 67 11.21 9.01 3.68
CA GLN A 67 12.18 9.59 2.76
C GLN A 67 11.54 10.13 1.48
N GLU A 68 10.55 9.42 0.92
CA GLU A 68 9.79 9.90 -0.23
C GLU A 68 9.00 11.18 0.08
N LEU A 69 8.36 11.25 1.25
CA LEU A 69 7.66 12.47 1.69
C LEU A 69 8.62 13.65 1.84
N HIS A 70 9.81 13.41 2.39
CA HIS A 70 10.87 14.42 2.47
C HIS A 70 11.29 14.91 1.09
N ASN A 71 11.58 14.00 0.15
CA ASN A 71 11.98 14.34 -1.21
C ASN A 71 10.91 15.13 -1.98
N LYS A 72 9.64 14.98 -1.60
CA LYS A 72 8.50 15.73 -2.16
C LYS A 72 8.16 17.01 -1.41
N GLY A 73 8.90 17.38 -0.36
CA GLY A 73 8.61 18.57 0.46
C GLY A 73 7.36 18.45 1.34
N MET A 74 6.90 17.23 1.61
CA MET A 74 5.67 16.91 2.35
C MET A 74 5.94 16.17 3.66
N SER A 75 7.11 16.38 4.28
CA SER A 75 7.44 15.77 5.56
C SER A 75 6.35 16.05 6.61
N PRO A 76 5.95 15.04 7.42
CA PRO A 76 5.02 15.24 8.52
C PRO A 76 5.53 16.36 9.45
N LYS A 77 4.70 17.36 9.70
CA LYS A 77 4.96 18.35 10.74
C LYS A 77 4.50 17.74 12.06
N HIS A 78 5.36 17.81 13.08
CA HIS A 78 5.06 17.31 14.43
C HIS A 78 3.78 17.93 15.00
#